data_AF-A0A382LW73-F1
#
_entry.id   AF-A0A382LW73-F1
#
_cell.length_a   1.000
_cell.length_b   1.000
_cell.length_c   1.000
_cell.angle_alpha   90.00
_cell.angle_beta   90.00
_cell.angle_gamma   90.00
#
_symmetry.space_group_name_H-M   'P 1'
#
loop_
_entity.id
_entity.type
_entity.pdbx_description
1 polymer ?
#
loop_
_entity_poly.entity_id
_entity_poly.type
_entity_poly.pdbx_seq_one_letter_code
_entity_poly.pdbx_strand_id
1 'polypeptide(L)'
;MKNVPRGLLIAILIGMVAGLILGVFENFQYNHEQLVFQEGSSISIVTEKIDFELGEQIHIKIVNSGTIPLTFPDASYGLKVTGLDGVLYYTPMAAQVISTLEP
;
A
#
# COMPACT_ATOMS: atom_id res chain seq x y z
N MET A 1 26.88 -14.63 -41.38
CA MET A 1 26.14 -14.38 -40.14
C MET A 1 25.92 -15.72 -39.46
N LYS A 2 26.32 -15.89 -38.19
CA LYS A 2 26.22 -17.18 -37.48
C LYS A 2 24.75 -17.37 -37.07
N ASN A 3 24.11 -18.43 -37.57
CA ASN A 3 22.72 -18.73 -37.23
C ASN A 3 22.60 -19.01 -35.74
N VAL A 4 21.68 -18.32 -35.07
CA VAL A 4 21.38 -18.56 -33.65
C VAL A 4 20.88 -20.01 -33.50
N PRO A 5 21.34 -20.78 -32.50
CA PRO A 5 20.89 -22.14 -32.28
C PRO A 5 19.37 -22.21 -32.11
N ARG A 6 18.70 -23.14 -32.79
CA ARG A 6 17.24 -23.26 -32.75
C ARG A 6 16.70 -23.47 -31.33
N GLY A 7 17.40 -24.26 -30.51
CA GLY A 7 17.02 -24.47 -29.10
C GLY A 7 17.07 -23.17 -28.28
N LEU A 8 18.04 -22.30 -28.57
CA LEU A 8 18.15 -20.99 -27.91
C LEU A 8 16.99 -20.08 -28.32
N LEU A 9 16.63 -20.05 -29.61
CA LEU A 9 15.46 -19.29 -30.09
C LEU A 9 14.16 -19.73 -29.40
N ILE A 10 13.96 -21.05 -29.26
CA ILE A 10 12.78 -21.60 -28.59
C ILE A 10 12.76 -21.23 -27.10
N ALA A 11 13.89 -21.37 -26.40
CA ALA A 11 13.99 -21.00 -24.99
C ALA A 11 13.69 -19.50 -24.75
N ILE A 12 14.19 -18.62 -25.62
CA ILE A 12 13.91 -17.18 -25.55
C ILE A 12 12.42 -16.91 -25.75
N LEU A 13 11.80 -17.51 -26.77
CA LEU A 13 10.37 -17.32 -27.04
C LEU A 13 9.50 -17.78 -25.87
N ILE A 14 9.80 -18.96 -25.30
CA ILE A 14 9.09 -19.47 -24.13
C ILE A 14 9.26 -18.54 -22.94
N GLY A 15 10.48 -18.09 -22.65
CA GLY A 15 10.75 -17.15 -21.57
C GLY A 15 10.02 -15.83 -21.75
N MET A 16 9.97 -15.29 -22.97
CA MET A 16 9.30 -14.03 -23.27
C MET A 16 7.78 -14.14 -23.06
N VAL A 17 7.17 -15.24 -23.52
CA VAL A 17 5.74 -15.49 -23.35
C VAL A 17 5.41 -15.75 -21.88
N ALA A 18 6.22 -16.55 -21.18
CA ALA A 18 6.04 -16.82 -19.76
C ALA A 18 6.15 -15.55 -18.91
N GLY A 19 7.16 -14.72 -19.17
CA GLY A 19 7.34 -13.44 -18.48
C GLY A 19 6.17 -12.48 -18.71
N LEU A 20 5.64 -12.43 -19.95
CA LEU A 20 4.47 -11.60 -20.26
C LEU A 20 3.21 -12.11 -19.54
N ILE A 21 2.96 -13.42 -19.54
CA ILE A 21 1.81 -14.01 -18.84
C ILE A 21 1.90 -13.75 -17.33
N LEU A 22 3.05 -14.00 -16.71
CA LEU A 22 3.26 -13.79 -15.28
C LEU A 22 3.13 -12.30 -14.91
N GLY A 23 3.73 -11.40 -15.68
CA GLY A 23 3.65 -9.96 -15.42
C GLY A 23 2.21 -9.43 -15.50
N VAL A 24 1.42 -9.89 -16.48
CA VAL A 24 0.00 -9.54 -16.58
C VAL A 24 -0.78 -10.13 -15.40
N PHE A 25 -0.54 -11.39 -15.04
CA PHE A 25 -1.24 -12.05 -13.94
C PHE A 25 -1.00 -11.38 -12.59
N GLU A 26 0.23 -10.98 -12.29
CA GLU A 26 0.55 -10.22 -11.08
C GLU A 26 -0.15 -8.86 -11.11
N ASN A 27 -0.08 -8.11 -12.22
CA ASN A 27 -0.73 -6.81 -12.34
C ASN A 27 -2.25 -6.86 -12.11
N PHE A 28 -2.93 -7.93 -12.56
CA PHE A 28 -4.36 -8.13 -12.32
C PHE A 28 -4.71 -8.51 -10.88
N GLN A 29 -3.82 -9.19 -10.16
CA GLN A 29 -4.05 -9.61 -8.77
C GLN A 29 -3.70 -8.55 -7.74
N TYR A 30 -2.98 -7.50 -8.12
CA TYR A 30 -2.77 -6.35 -7.25
C TYR A 30 -4.10 -5.65 -6.99
N ASN A 31 -4.80 -6.12 -5.95
CA ASN A 31 -5.97 -5.46 -5.43
C ASN A 31 -5.48 -4.25 -4.63
N HIS A 32 -5.43 -3.09 -5.27
CA HIS A 32 -5.00 -1.82 -4.68
C HIS A 32 -6.07 -1.21 -3.75
N GLU A 33 -6.99 -2.02 -3.23
CA GLU A 33 -8.05 -1.57 -2.31
C GLU A 33 -7.44 -1.25 -0.95
N GLN A 34 -7.04 0.01 -0.78
CA GLN A 34 -6.54 0.53 0.49
C GLN A 34 -7.67 0.74 1.53
N LEU A 35 -8.93 0.71 1.09
CA LEU A 35 -10.12 0.87 1.93
C LEU A 35 -11.00 -0.36 1.82
N VAL A 36 -11.11 -1.10 2.92
CA VAL A 36 -11.99 -2.26 3.02
C VAL A 36 -12.84 -2.09 4.27
N PHE A 37 -14.15 -2.00 4.09
CA PHE A 37 -15.10 -1.89 5.19
C PHE A 37 -15.35 -3.26 5.81
N GLN A 38 -15.35 -3.32 7.14
CA GLN A 38 -15.56 -4.55 7.91
C GLN A 38 -16.50 -4.28 9.08
N GLU A 39 -17.19 -5.32 9.53
CA GLU A 39 -18.08 -5.21 10.69
C GLU A 39 -17.25 -5.14 11.99
N GLY A 40 -17.63 -4.24 12.91
CA GLY A 40 -16.95 -4.05 14.19
C GLY A 40 -15.97 -2.87 14.20
N SER A 41 -14.91 -2.97 14.98
CA SER A 41 -13.87 -1.93 15.07
C SER A 41 -12.81 -2.17 14.00
N SER A 42 -12.72 -1.27 13.02
CA SER A 42 -11.73 -1.34 11.93
C SER A 42 -11.23 0.05 11.55
N ILE A 43 -9.96 0.12 11.17
CA ILE A 43 -9.33 1.36 10.70
C ILE A 43 -8.58 1.09 9.41
N SER A 44 -8.69 2.01 8.47
CA SER A 44 -7.94 1.96 7.21
C SER A 44 -7.10 3.21 7.06
N ILE A 45 -5.84 3.01 6.69
CA ILE A 45 -4.88 4.07 6.39
C ILE A 45 -4.74 4.11 4.87
N VAL A 46 -5.17 5.22 4.28
CA VAL A 46 -5.20 5.43 2.84
C VAL A 46 -4.22 6.51 2.44
N THR A 47 -3.68 6.35 1.25
CA THR A 47 -2.83 7.36 0.59
C THR A 47 -3.39 7.62 -0.80
N GLU A 48 -2.84 8.60 -1.51
CA GLU A 48 -3.29 8.94 -2.87
C GLU A 48 -2.87 7.88 -3.89
N LYS A 49 -1.77 7.19 -3.59
CA LYS A 49 -1.19 6.10 -4.38
C LYS A 49 -0.35 5.19 -3.49
N ILE A 50 0.09 4.07 -4.04
CA ILE A 50 0.79 3.02 -3.28
C ILE A 50 2.30 3.24 -3.31
N ASP A 51 2.82 3.69 -4.45
CA ASP A 51 4.24 3.95 -4.63
C ASP A 51 4.50 5.43 -4.80
N PHE A 52 5.51 5.92 -4.07
CA PHE A 52 5.96 7.31 -4.11
C PHE A 52 7.43 7.37 -4.51
N GLU A 53 7.76 8.39 -5.30
CA GLU A 53 9.13 8.75 -5.63
C GLU A 53 9.75 9.60 -4.52
N LEU A 54 11.08 9.65 -4.51
CA LEU A 54 11.80 10.44 -3.53
C LEU A 54 11.47 11.93 -3.67
N GLY A 55 11.03 12.54 -2.57
CA GLY A 55 10.70 13.98 -2.51
C GLY A 55 9.23 14.29 -2.79
N GLU A 56 8.41 13.29 -3.11
CA GLU A 56 6.96 13.48 -3.20
C GLU A 56 6.32 13.67 -1.83
N GLN A 57 5.23 14.45 -1.81
CA GLN A 57 4.39 14.60 -0.63
C GLN A 57 3.37 13.46 -0.57
N ILE A 58 3.14 12.94 0.64
CA ILE A 58 2.19 11.86 0.91
C ILE A 58 1.07 12.44 1.77
N HIS A 59 -0.17 12.40 1.29
CA HIS A 59 -1.35 12.75 2.08
C HIS A 59 -1.98 11.48 2.66
N ILE A 60 -1.69 11.25 3.94
CA ILE A 60 -2.24 10.13 4.69
C ILE A 60 -3.65 10.49 5.17
N LYS A 61 -4.63 9.68 4.79
CA LYS A 61 -6.01 9.75 5.30
C LYS A 61 -6.24 8.56 6.23
N ILE A 62 -6.81 8.83 7.40
CA ILE A 62 -7.21 7.81 8.35
C ILE A 62 -8.74 7.73 8.31
N VAL A 63 -9.27 6.54 8.06
CA VAL A 63 -10.71 6.29 7.90
C VAL A 63 -11.13 5.21 8.89
N ASN A 64 -12.21 5.44 9.63
CA ASN A 64 -12.88 4.36 10.32
C ASN A 64 -13.57 3.50 9.26
N SER A 65 -13.06 2.30 9.03
CA SER A 65 -13.64 1.35 8.08
C SER A 65 -14.52 0.32 8.79
N GLY A 66 -14.79 0.53 10.08
CA GLY A 66 -15.64 -0.30 10.91
C GLY A 66 -17.09 0.17 10.90
N THR A 67 -17.87 -0.40 11.81
CA THR A 67 -19.24 0.02 12.14
C THR A 67 -19.35 0.63 13.54
N ILE A 68 -18.24 0.70 14.28
CA ILE A 68 -18.16 1.20 15.65
C ILE A 68 -17.23 2.42 15.71
N PRO A 69 -17.60 3.53 16.37
CA PRO A 69 -16.72 4.69 16.53
C PRO A 69 -15.42 4.37 17.26
N LEU A 70 -14.32 4.99 16.85
CA LEU A 70 -12.99 4.80 17.46
C LEU A 70 -12.55 6.08 18.18
N THR A 71 -12.19 5.97 19.46
CA THR A 71 -11.77 7.12 20.28
C THR A 71 -10.27 7.08 20.56
N PHE A 72 -9.61 8.22 20.39
CA PHE A 72 -8.17 8.40 20.54
C PHE A 72 -7.88 9.48 21.59
N PRO A 73 -6.76 9.37 22.32
CA PRO A 73 -6.39 10.34 23.35
C PRO A 73 -5.92 11.69 22.79
N ASP A 74 -5.59 11.75 21.49
CA ASP A 74 -5.07 12.94 20.82
C ASP A 74 -5.63 13.12 19.40
N ALA A 75 -5.37 14.28 18.81
CA ALA A 75 -5.82 14.64 17.46
C ALA A 75 -4.98 14.02 16.32
N SER A 76 -3.91 13.29 16.64
CA SER A 76 -3.10 12.58 15.63
C SER A 76 -3.57 11.14 15.40
N TYR A 77 -4.57 10.68 16.15
CA TYR A 77 -5.04 9.30 16.12
C TYR A 77 -3.91 8.29 16.40
N GLY A 78 -2.87 8.72 17.12
CA GLY A 78 -1.67 7.92 17.39
C GLY A 78 -0.79 7.61 16.17
N LEU A 79 -0.93 8.35 15.05
CA LEU A 79 -0.19 8.10 13.82
C LEU A 79 1.33 8.24 14.03
N LYS A 80 2.07 7.23 13.57
CA LYS A 80 3.54 7.23 13.53
C LYS A 80 4.00 6.60 12.22
N VAL A 81 4.98 7.23 11.57
CA VAL A 81 5.62 6.66 10.39
C VAL A 81 6.95 6.07 10.83
N THR A 82 7.08 4.76 10.64
CA THR A 82 8.30 4.01 10.97
C THR A 82 8.83 3.29 9.74
N GLY A 83 10.13 3.01 9.73
CA GLY A 83 10.70 2.10 8.76
C GLY A 83 10.27 0.67 9.05
N LEU A 84 10.56 -0.23 8.11
CA LEU A 84 10.39 -1.68 8.31
C LEU A 84 11.30 -2.21 9.44
N ASP A 85 12.35 -1.46 9.79
CA ASP A 85 13.23 -1.68 10.93
C ASP A 85 12.69 -1.13 12.26
N GLY A 86 11.51 -0.50 12.24
CA GLY A 86 10.87 0.12 13.40
C GLY A 86 11.44 1.48 13.78
N VAL A 87 12.41 2.02 13.03
CA VAL A 87 12.97 3.35 13.30
C VAL A 87 11.91 4.41 13.01
N LEU A 88 11.73 5.33 13.96
CA LEU A 88 10.74 6.41 13.85
C LEU A 88 11.23 7.49 12.89
N TYR A 89 10.46 7.73 11.83
CA TYR A 89 10.74 8.79 10.85
C TYR A 89 9.88 10.04 11.09
N TYR A 90 8.62 9.87 11.48
CA TYR A 90 7.71 11.00 11.65
C TYR A 90 6.62 10.73 12.67
N THR A 91 6.30 11.77 13.43
CA THR A 91 5.14 11.85 14.32
C THR A 91 4.46 13.20 14.11
N PRO A 92 3.15 13.25 13.84
CA PRO A 92 2.43 14.51 13.75
C PRO A 92 2.51 15.26 15.09
N MET A 93 2.58 16.58 15.00
CA MET A 93 2.35 17.41 16.17
C MET A 93 0.86 17.34 16.54
N ALA A 94 0.53 16.77 17.69
CA ALA A 94 -0.84 16.51 18.11
C ALA A 94 -1.25 17.40 19.28
N ALA A 95 -2.47 17.95 19.22
CA ALA A 95 -3.11 18.54 20.39
C ALA A 95 -3.63 17.44 21.32
N GLN A 96 -3.56 17.66 22.63
CA GLN A 96 -4.07 16.77 23.67
C GLN A 96 -5.60 16.89 23.77
N VAL A 97 -6.29 16.46 22.72
CA VAL A 97 -7.76 16.50 22.61
C VAL A 97 -8.25 15.12 22.21
N ILE A 98 -9.20 14.61 22.99
CA ILE A 98 -9.86 13.33 22.69
C ILE A 98 -10.57 13.46 21.35
N SER A 99 -10.22 12.57 20.41
CA SER A 99 -10.73 12.60 19.04
C SER A 99 -11.48 11.32 18.73
N THR A 100 -12.66 11.44 18.13
CA THR A 100 -13.49 10.29 17.75
C THR A 100 -13.60 10.20 16.24
N LEU A 101 -13.27 9.05 15.67
CA LEU A 101 -13.50 8.70 14.28
C LEU A 101 -14.82 7.96 14.16
N GLU A 102 -15.82 8.62 13.60
CA GLU A 102 -17.10 7.99 13.26
C GLU A 102 -16.97 7.09 12.02
N PRO A 103 -17.79 6.01 11.92
CA PRO A 103 -17.87 5.14 10.76
C PRO A 103 -18.21 5.85 9.44
#